data_AF-X1TX53-F1
#
_entry.id   AF-X1TX53-F1
#
_cell.length_a   1.000
_cell.length_b   1.000
_cell.length_c   1.000
_cell.angle_alpha   90.00
_cell.angle_beta   90.00
_cell.angle_gamma   90.00
#
_symmetry.space_group_name_H-M   'P 1'
#
loop_
_entity.id
_entity.type
_entity.pdbx_description
1 polymer ?
#
loop_
_entity_poly.entity_id
_entity_poly.type
_entity_poly.pdbx_seq_one_letter_code
_entity_poly.pdbx_strand_id
1 'polypeptide(L)'
;FFWAEDYYHTHPYLRDPKFFQNGYSLPDLEENKDYEDSMAIMRDLERISQLLMIVRKYGDGFVGYGFAVTTPRSGLESIYLNRLPLIDKFIDSFEERAKKEIQSTEDRRVKISTLIGDKFYEKPNINSNAITSESQLRFLATIDAHPDRAQAILSLSAPERTCLRHYLAGKTAKQIALETHRSPRTVETHLDIAKQKCHVNSRSKLFEFLAPVREFL
;
A
#
# COMPACT_ATOMS: atom_id res chain seq x y z
N PHE A 1 0.15 -7.57 29.50
CA PHE A 1 -0.03 -8.87 28.85
C PHE A 1 0.87 -8.99 27.63
N PHE A 2 0.58 -8.33 26.50
CA PHE A 2 1.41 -8.36 25.28
C PHE A 2 2.93 -8.16 25.50
N TRP A 3 3.31 -7.17 26.31
CA TRP A 3 4.72 -6.90 26.66
C TRP A 3 5.28 -7.82 27.76
N ALA A 4 4.41 -8.36 28.62
CA ALA A 4 4.82 -9.18 29.75
C ALA A 4 5.11 -10.64 29.33
N GLU A 5 4.44 -11.11 28.28
CA GLU A 5 4.55 -12.46 27.73
C GLU A 5 5.43 -12.51 26.46
N ASP A 6 6.18 -11.44 26.18
CA ASP A 6 7.11 -11.36 25.05
C ASP A 6 6.49 -11.56 23.64
N TYR A 7 5.17 -11.39 23.51
CA TYR A 7 4.44 -11.56 22.25
C TYR A 7 4.79 -10.55 21.16
N TYR A 8 5.48 -9.48 21.50
CA TYR A 8 5.97 -8.51 20.53
C TYR A 8 6.98 -9.09 19.53
N HIS A 9 7.69 -10.18 19.86
CA HIS A 9 8.63 -10.82 18.93
C HIS A 9 7.96 -11.42 17.70
N THR A 10 6.70 -11.84 17.84
CA THR A 10 5.93 -12.46 16.76
C THR A 10 5.00 -11.46 16.08
N HIS A 11 4.94 -10.19 16.50
CA HIS A 11 4.00 -9.24 15.90
C HIS A 11 4.47 -8.77 14.51
N PRO A 12 3.67 -8.95 13.44
CA PRO A 12 4.08 -8.65 12.07
C PRO A 12 4.36 -7.17 11.79
N TYR A 13 3.69 -6.28 12.52
CA TYR A 13 3.84 -4.83 12.35
C TYR A 13 4.99 -4.22 13.17
N LEU A 14 5.71 -5.02 13.97
CA LEU A 14 6.92 -4.58 14.65
C LEU A 14 8.13 -4.94 13.77
N ARG A 15 8.24 -4.30 12.62
CA ARG A 15 9.33 -4.48 11.64
C ARG A 15 9.82 -3.13 11.13
N ASP A 16 10.92 -3.16 10.39
CA ASP A 16 11.50 -1.99 9.75
C ASP A 16 10.42 -1.25 8.93
N PRO A 17 10.22 0.06 9.18
CA PRO A 17 9.24 0.87 8.46
C PRO A 17 9.30 0.71 6.94
N LYS A 18 10.47 0.48 6.33
CA LYS A 18 10.61 0.36 4.87
C LYS A 18 9.72 -0.70 4.23
N PHE A 19 9.27 -1.70 5.00
CA PHE A 19 8.42 -2.77 4.50
C PHE A 19 6.94 -2.40 4.40
N PHE A 20 6.53 -1.29 5.01
CA PHE A 20 5.14 -0.86 5.04
C PHE A 20 4.90 0.28 4.04
N GLN A 21 3.66 0.37 3.56
CA GLN A 21 3.18 1.43 2.67
C GLN A 21 1.97 2.11 3.31
N ASN A 22 1.69 3.33 2.87
CA ASN A 22 0.43 3.99 3.21
C ASN A 22 -0.75 3.16 2.74
N GLY A 23 -1.77 3.02 3.59
CA GLY A 23 -3.03 2.41 3.18
C GLY A 23 -3.74 1.65 4.29
N TYR A 24 -4.65 0.80 3.86
CA TYR A 24 -5.52 -0.01 4.71
C TYR A 24 -5.22 -1.48 4.45
N SER A 25 -5.18 -2.29 5.51
CA SER A 25 -5.14 -3.75 5.40
C SER A 25 -6.20 -4.37 6.29
N LEU A 26 -6.82 -5.43 5.77
CA LEU A 26 -7.66 -6.35 6.51
C LEU A 26 -6.86 -7.66 6.60
N PRO A 27 -5.92 -7.79 7.56
CA PRO A 27 -5.14 -9.01 7.70
C PRO A 27 -6.09 -10.19 7.92
N ASP A 28 -5.91 -11.23 7.11
CA ASP A 28 -6.50 -12.52 7.37
C ASP A 28 -5.80 -13.11 8.61
N LEU A 29 -6.54 -13.27 9.70
CA LEU A 29 -6.03 -13.78 10.96
C LEU A 29 -5.88 -15.32 10.94
N GLU A 30 -6.42 -16.00 9.93
CA GLU A 30 -6.43 -17.47 9.83
C GLU A 30 -5.36 -18.01 8.86
N GLU A 31 -5.03 -17.28 7.78
CA GLU A 31 -4.16 -17.81 6.72
C GLU A 31 -2.65 -17.61 6.94
N ASN A 32 -2.23 -16.84 7.95
CA ASN A 32 -0.84 -16.44 8.09
C ASN A 32 -0.03 -17.30 9.07
N LYS A 33 0.54 -18.40 8.57
CA LYS A 33 1.35 -19.35 9.35
C LYS A 33 2.56 -18.72 10.04
N ASP A 34 3.17 -17.70 9.45
CA ASP A 34 4.35 -17.04 10.03
C ASP A 34 4.03 -16.22 11.29
N TYR A 35 2.74 -15.96 11.50
CA TYR A 35 2.22 -15.15 12.59
C TYR A 35 1.11 -15.83 13.38
N GLU A 36 0.90 -17.13 13.16
CA GLU A 36 -0.19 -17.91 13.76
C GLU A 36 -0.22 -17.75 15.27
N ASP A 37 0.93 -17.76 15.94
CA ASP A 37 1.01 -17.53 17.39
C ASP A 37 0.47 -16.16 17.80
N SER A 38 0.92 -15.08 17.14
CA SER A 38 0.47 -13.72 17.44
C SER A 38 -1.02 -13.52 17.15
N MET A 39 -1.52 -14.18 16.10
CA MET A 39 -2.92 -14.13 15.69
C MET A 39 -3.80 -14.98 16.60
N ALA A 40 -3.31 -16.13 17.06
CA ALA A 40 -3.95 -16.97 18.06
C ALA A 40 -4.08 -16.22 19.38
N ILE A 41 -3.07 -15.47 19.81
CA ILE A 41 -3.15 -14.62 21.00
C ILE A 41 -4.25 -13.56 20.85
N MET A 42 -4.26 -12.83 19.73
CA MET A 42 -5.30 -11.82 19.47
C MET A 42 -6.70 -12.44 19.43
N ARG A 43 -6.86 -13.61 18.81
CA ARG A 43 -8.12 -14.32 18.68
C ARG A 43 -8.60 -14.96 19.98
N ASP A 44 -7.73 -15.68 20.67
CA ASP A 44 -8.13 -16.58 21.76
C ASP A 44 -8.17 -15.85 23.10
N LEU A 45 -7.31 -14.85 23.29
CA LEU A 45 -7.22 -14.11 24.56
C LEU A 45 -7.97 -12.79 24.50
N GLU A 46 -7.79 -12.02 23.42
CA GLU A 46 -8.43 -10.72 23.25
C GLU A 46 -9.78 -10.82 22.50
N ARG A 47 -10.16 -12.03 22.08
CA ARG A 47 -11.38 -12.33 21.30
C ARG A 47 -11.47 -11.58 19.98
N ILE A 48 -10.36 -11.05 19.45
CA ILE A 48 -10.33 -10.27 18.22
C ILE A 48 -10.58 -11.19 17.04
N SER A 49 -11.72 -11.02 16.37
CA SER A 49 -12.10 -11.83 15.22
C SER A 49 -11.67 -11.21 13.89
N GLN A 50 -11.67 -9.88 13.81
CA GLN A 50 -11.34 -9.13 12.59
C GLN A 50 -10.66 -7.82 12.99
N LEU A 51 -9.69 -7.40 12.18
CA LEU A 51 -8.87 -6.21 12.41
C LEU A 51 -8.78 -5.41 11.10
N LEU A 52 -9.06 -4.11 11.18
CA LEU A 52 -8.65 -3.13 10.15
C LEU A 52 -7.38 -2.44 10.64
N MET A 53 -6.31 -2.55 9.88
CA MET A 53 -5.07 -1.81 10.10
C MET A 53 -4.96 -0.67 9.11
N ILE A 54 -4.61 0.52 9.60
CA ILE A 54 -4.38 1.72 8.79
C ILE A 54 -2.95 2.17 9.05
N VAL A 55 -2.15 2.29 7.99
CA VAL A 55 -0.75 2.71 8.07
C VAL A 55 -0.61 4.09 7.44
N ARG A 56 -0.04 5.04 8.22
CA ARG A 56 0.34 6.38 7.77
C ARG A 56 1.85 6.57 7.89
N LYS A 57 2.53 6.87 6.79
CA LYS A 57 3.96 7.09 6.66
C LYS A 57 4.31 8.53 6.96
N TYR A 58 5.39 8.72 7.71
CA TYR A 58 5.94 10.02 8.05
C TYR A 58 7.47 9.95 7.97
N GLY A 59 8.03 10.44 6.85
CA GLY A 59 9.46 10.28 6.56
C GLY A 59 9.88 8.80 6.56
N ASP A 60 10.87 8.47 7.37
CA ASP A 60 11.39 7.11 7.52
C ASP A 60 10.59 6.24 8.50
N GLY A 61 9.56 6.80 9.15
CA GLY A 61 8.70 6.11 10.11
C GLY A 61 7.28 5.87 9.59
N PHE A 62 6.46 5.21 10.42
CA PHE A 62 5.02 5.12 10.22
C PHE A 62 4.27 5.11 11.55
N VAL A 63 2.97 5.40 11.49
CA VAL A 63 2.01 5.19 12.57
C VAL A 63 0.96 4.19 12.09
N GLY A 64 0.65 3.20 12.94
CA GLY A 64 -0.37 2.19 12.68
C GLY A 64 -1.58 2.40 13.58
N TYR A 65 -2.79 2.36 12.99
CA TYR A 65 -4.06 2.39 13.69
C TYR A 65 -4.78 1.06 13.52
N GLY A 66 -5.09 0.38 14.61
CA GLY A 66 -5.83 -0.87 14.61
C GLY A 66 -7.27 -0.69 15.10
N PHE A 67 -8.24 -1.12 14.29
CA PHE A 67 -9.66 -1.19 14.66
C PHE A 67 -10.09 -2.64 14.68
N ALA A 68 -10.23 -3.19 15.89
CA ALA A 68 -10.56 -4.59 16.13
C ALA A 68 -12.01 -4.75 16.56
N VAL A 69 -12.63 -5.88 16.20
CA VAL A 69 -13.91 -6.32 16.77
C VAL A 69 -13.76 -7.68 17.44
N THR A 70 -14.53 -7.89 18.49
CA THR A 70 -14.43 -9.09 19.33
C THR A 70 -15.39 -10.22 18.92
N THR A 71 -16.16 -10.03 17.85
CA THR A 71 -17.19 -10.99 17.44
C THR A 71 -17.25 -11.04 15.92
N PRO A 72 -17.09 -12.23 15.32
CA PRO A 72 -17.21 -12.39 13.89
C PRO A 72 -18.56 -11.88 13.43
N ARG A 73 -18.57 -10.92 12.51
CA ARG A 73 -19.78 -10.46 11.85
C ARG A 73 -19.54 -10.50 10.36
N SER A 74 -20.34 -11.29 9.65
CA SER A 74 -20.34 -11.28 8.20
C SER A 74 -20.53 -9.86 7.67
N GLY A 75 -19.70 -9.43 6.73
CA GLY A 75 -19.78 -8.12 6.09
C GLY A 75 -19.14 -6.98 6.87
N LEU A 76 -18.36 -7.25 7.93
CA LEU A 76 -17.61 -6.21 8.65
C LEU A 76 -16.61 -5.48 7.75
N GLU A 77 -16.00 -6.19 6.79
CA GLU A 77 -15.14 -5.61 5.77
C GLU A 77 -15.87 -4.51 5.01
N SER A 78 -17.13 -4.79 4.59
CA SER A 78 -17.98 -3.81 3.91
C SER A 78 -18.29 -2.62 4.82
N ILE A 79 -18.54 -2.85 6.11
CA ILE A 79 -18.77 -1.76 7.08
C ILE A 79 -17.55 -0.85 7.15
N TYR A 80 -16.35 -1.42 7.31
CA TYR A 80 -15.12 -0.62 7.38
C TYR A 80 -14.86 0.12 6.07
N LEU A 81 -14.94 -0.56 4.93
CA LEU A 81 -14.71 0.03 3.61
C LEU A 81 -15.69 1.19 3.32
N ASN A 82 -16.96 1.05 3.69
CA ASN A 82 -17.98 2.10 3.52
C ASN A 82 -17.84 3.26 4.53
N ARG A 83 -17.00 3.11 5.55
CA ARG A 83 -16.80 4.10 6.62
C ARG A 83 -15.39 4.65 6.70
N LEU A 84 -14.49 4.31 5.76
CA LEU A 84 -13.10 4.81 5.75
C LEU A 84 -13.01 6.33 5.92
N PRO A 85 -13.81 7.18 5.21
CA PRO A 85 -13.71 8.62 5.39
C PRO A 85 -14.06 9.10 6.81
N LEU A 86 -14.93 8.38 7.52
CA LEU A 86 -15.29 8.69 8.91
C LEU A 86 -14.19 8.21 9.87
N ILE A 87 -13.60 7.05 9.60
CA ILE A 87 -12.47 6.51 10.37
C ILE A 87 -11.27 7.44 10.27
N ASP A 88 -10.96 7.96 9.08
CA ASP A 88 -9.89 8.94 8.91
C ASP A 88 -10.14 10.23 9.71
N LYS A 89 -11.36 10.79 9.65
CA LYS A 89 -11.73 11.94 10.49
C LYS A 89 -11.62 11.65 11.98
N PHE A 90 -11.95 10.42 12.39
CA PHE A 90 -11.77 10.00 13.77
C PHE A 90 -10.29 9.97 14.15
N ILE A 91 -9.41 9.39 13.30
CA ILE A 91 -7.96 9.36 13.54
C ILE A 91 -7.43 10.78 13.68
N ASP A 92 -7.76 11.68 12.75
CA ASP A 92 -7.27 13.06 12.80
C ASP A 92 -7.72 13.76 14.09
N SER A 93 -8.99 13.56 14.48
CA SER A 93 -9.54 14.11 15.73
C SER A 93 -8.92 13.48 16.99
N PHE A 94 -8.54 12.20 16.93
CA PHE A 94 -7.88 11.49 18.02
C PHE A 94 -6.44 11.97 18.16
N GLU A 95 -5.67 12.07 17.08
CA GLU A 95 -4.29 12.57 17.06
C GLU A 95 -4.22 13.97 17.68
N GLU A 96 -5.11 14.89 17.27
CA GLU A 96 -5.11 16.26 17.81
C GLU A 96 -5.42 16.29 19.31
N ARG A 97 -6.37 15.47 19.77
CA ARG A 97 -6.75 15.40 21.18
C ARG A 97 -5.70 14.72 22.06
N ALA A 98 -5.06 13.66 21.55
CA ALA A 98 -4.07 12.86 22.26
C ALA A 98 -2.63 13.40 22.12
N LYS A 99 -2.45 14.51 21.40
CA LYS A 99 -1.13 15.05 21.04
C LYS A 99 -0.24 15.28 22.27
N LYS A 100 -0.79 15.84 23.35
CA LYS A 100 -0.04 16.12 24.58
C LYS A 100 0.41 14.84 25.27
N GLU A 101 -0.48 13.86 25.34
CA GLU A 101 -0.23 12.55 25.93
C GLU A 101 0.83 11.81 25.14
N ILE A 102 0.72 11.76 23.80
CA ILE A 102 1.72 11.16 22.92
C ILE A 102 3.09 11.84 23.11
N GLN A 103 3.14 13.17 23.10
CA GLN A 103 4.37 13.92 23.33
C GLN A 103 4.97 13.69 24.73
N SER A 104 4.15 13.45 25.74
CA SER A 104 4.64 13.13 27.09
C SER A 104 5.28 11.73 27.18
N THR A 105 5.09 10.87 26.18
CA THR A 105 5.68 9.53 26.13
C THR A 105 7.01 9.48 25.36
N GLU A 106 7.51 10.61 24.84
CA GLU A 106 8.76 10.68 24.08
C GLU A 106 9.95 10.10 24.86
N ASP A 107 10.05 10.42 26.15
CA ASP A 107 11.12 9.94 27.03
C ASP A 107 11.02 8.43 27.36
N ARG A 108 9.91 7.79 26.99
CA ARG A 108 9.62 6.37 27.24
C ARG A 108 9.64 5.52 25.97
N ARG A 109 10.15 6.07 24.86
CA ARG A 109 10.24 5.35 23.59
C ARG A 109 11.16 4.14 23.71
N VAL A 110 10.68 3.01 23.19
CA VAL A 110 11.45 1.76 23.12
C VAL A 110 12.03 1.60 21.72
N LYS A 111 13.32 1.28 21.63
CA LYS A 111 13.96 0.91 20.36
C LYS A 111 13.56 -0.52 20.01
N ILE A 112 12.54 -0.66 19.16
CA ILE A 112 12.05 -1.97 18.72
C ILE A 112 13.16 -2.82 18.11
N SER A 113 14.07 -2.23 17.33
CA SER A 113 15.22 -2.95 16.75
C SER A 113 16.15 -3.57 17.80
N THR A 114 16.34 -2.92 18.94
CA THR A 114 17.09 -3.49 20.08
C THR A 114 16.31 -4.59 20.76
N LEU A 115 14.99 -4.46 20.82
CA LEU A 115 14.12 -5.39 21.52
C LEU A 115 13.93 -6.71 20.76
N ILE A 116 13.70 -6.67 19.45
CA ILE A 116 13.44 -7.87 18.65
C ILE A 116 14.63 -8.35 17.82
N GLY A 117 15.73 -7.60 17.81
CA GLY A 117 16.97 -7.95 17.12
C GLY A 117 16.81 -8.07 15.61
N ASP A 118 17.45 -9.07 15.02
CA ASP A 118 17.53 -9.27 13.56
C ASP A 118 16.16 -9.40 12.89
N LYS A 119 15.18 -9.96 13.60
CA LYS A 119 13.80 -10.07 13.11
C LYS A 119 13.20 -8.72 12.72
N PHE A 120 13.65 -7.60 13.29
CA PHE A 120 13.21 -6.26 12.90
C PHE A 120 13.48 -5.98 11.41
N TYR A 121 14.60 -6.47 10.89
CA TYR A 121 15.04 -6.22 9.52
C TYR A 121 14.55 -7.26 8.52
N GLU A 122 13.86 -8.30 8.98
CA GLU A 122 13.22 -9.29 8.12
C GLU A 122 11.93 -8.73 7.52
N LYS A 123 11.75 -8.95 6.21
CA LYS A 123 10.51 -8.55 5.54
C LYS A 123 9.37 -9.39 6.11
N PRO A 124 8.32 -8.78 6.70
CA PRO A 124 7.21 -9.55 7.22
C PRO A 124 6.46 -10.22 6.07
N ASN A 125 6.14 -11.50 6.24
CA ASN A 125 5.23 -12.21 5.35
C ASN A 125 3.80 -11.95 5.80
N ILE A 126 3.40 -10.68 5.86
CA ILE A 126 1.97 -10.38 5.98
C ILE A 126 1.40 -10.81 4.63
N ASN A 127 0.50 -11.79 4.63
CA ASN A 127 -0.29 -12.17 3.47
C ASN A 127 -1.23 -11.00 3.11
N SER A 128 -0.66 -9.82 2.87
CA SER A 128 -1.29 -8.82 2.05
C SER A 128 -1.27 -9.49 0.69
N ASN A 129 -2.41 -10.02 0.27
CA ASN A 129 -2.77 -10.02 -1.14
C ASN A 129 -2.73 -8.55 -1.57
N ALA A 130 -1.52 -8.00 -1.71
CA ALA A 130 -1.30 -6.61 -2.00
C ALA A 130 -2.00 -6.40 -3.32
N ILE A 131 -3.05 -5.59 -3.30
CA ILE A 131 -3.80 -5.32 -4.50
C ILE A 131 -2.81 -4.66 -5.46
N THR A 132 -2.34 -5.43 -6.44
CA THR A 132 -1.36 -4.94 -7.38
C THR A 132 -2.02 -3.87 -8.24
N SER A 133 -1.25 -2.93 -8.80
CA SER A 133 -1.79 -1.98 -9.77
C SER A 133 -2.45 -2.71 -10.94
N GLU A 134 -1.97 -3.90 -11.30
CA GLU A 134 -2.61 -4.76 -12.29
C GLU A 134 -3.99 -5.25 -11.83
N SER A 135 -4.13 -5.75 -10.60
CA SER A 135 -5.42 -6.15 -10.02
C SER A 135 -6.40 -4.98 -9.94
N GLN A 136 -5.92 -3.78 -9.57
CA GLN A 136 -6.73 -2.56 -9.55
C GLN A 136 -7.21 -2.18 -10.95
N LEU A 137 -6.32 -2.20 -11.95
CA LEU A 137 -6.67 -1.93 -13.34
C LEU A 137 -7.67 -2.96 -13.89
N ARG A 138 -7.49 -4.26 -13.60
CA ARG A 138 -8.45 -5.30 -13.98
C ARG A 138 -9.82 -5.07 -13.34
N PHE A 139 -9.85 -4.67 -12.08
CA PHE A 139 -11.10 -4.31 -11.40
C PHE A 139 -11.76 -3.10 -12.05
N LEU A 140 -11.02 -2.02 -12.30
CA LEU A 140 -11.53 -0.82 -12.99
C LEU A 140 -12.10 -1.14 -14.37
N ALA A 141 -11.43 -2.03 -15.12
CA ALA A 141 -11.92 -2.52 -16.40
C ALA A 141 -13.23 -3.33 -16.27
N THR A 142 -13.40 -4.05 -15.15
CA THR A 142 -14.58 -4.89 -14.89
C THR A 142 -15.81 -4.08 -14.46
N ILE A 143 -15.62 -2.98 -13.71
CA ILE A 143 -16.72 -2.15 -13.22
C ILE A 143 -17.11 -1.00 -14.16
N ASP A 144 -16.65 -1.04 -15.42
CA ASP A 144 -16.85 0.00 -16.44
C ASP A 144 -16.35 1.40 -16.04
N ALA A 145 -15.47 1.45 -15.03
CA ALA A 145 -14.77 2.67 -14.62
C ALA A 145 -13.55 2.86 -15.54
N HIS A 146 -13.82 3.29 -16.77
CA HIS A 146 -12.82 3.52 -17.83
C HIS A 146 -12.18 2.24 -18.42
N PRO A 147 -12.97 1.30 -18.98
CA PRO A 147 -12.46 0.03 -19.49
C PRO A 147 -11.37 0.21 -20.54
N ASP A 148 -11.52 1.14 -21.48
CA ASP A 148 -10.54 1.39 -22.55
C ASP A 148 -9.19 1.85 -22.00
N ARG A 149 -9.20 2.67 -20.93
CA ARG A 149 -7.98 3.21 -20.31
C ARG A 149 -7.24 2.14 -19.54
N ALA A 150 -7.98 1.39 -18.72
CA ALA A 150 -7.42 0.30 -17.93
C ALA A 150 -6.85 -0.79 -18.85
N GLN A 151 -7.60 -1.17 -19.89
CA GLN A 151 -7.16 -2.16 -20.88
C GLN A 151 -5.93 -1.69 -21.65
N ALA A 152 -5.88 -0.41 -22.05
CA ALA A 152 -4.71 0.16 -22.70
C ALA A 152 -3.46 0.02 -21.82
N ILE A 153 -3.53 0.35 -20.53
CA ILE A 153 -2.40 0.21 -19.59
C ILE A 153 -2.02 -1.26 -19.37
N LEU A 154 -3.00 -2.14 -19.19
CA LEU A 154 -2.77 -3.58 -19.04
C LEU A 154 -2.09 -4.20 -20.27
N SER A 155 -2.36 -3.66 -21.47
CA SER A 155 -1.73 -4.11 -22.71
C SER A 155 -0.27 -3.62 -22.89
N LEU A 156 0.20 -2.66 -22.10
CA LEU A 156 1.57 -2.16 -22.19
C LEU A 156 2.58 -3.20 -21.68
N SER A 157 3.65 -3.41 -22.43
CA SER A 157 4.79 -4.19 -21.95
C SER A 157 5.53 -3.44 -20.84
N ALA A 158 6.33 -4.15 -20.03
CA ALA A 158 7.11 -3.51 -18.96
C ALA A 158 8.06 -2.38 -19.46
N PRO A 159 8.77 -2.53 -20.60
CA PRO A 159 9.54 -1.43 -21.18
C PRO A 159 8.68 -0.24 -21.62
N GLU A 160 7.52 -0.47 -22.23
CA GLU A 160 6.59 0.59 -22.65
C GLU A 160 6.09 1.37 -21.44
N ARG A 161 5.63 0.67 -20.40
CA ARG A 161 5.15 1.28 -19.15
C ARG A 161 6.24 2.11 -18.48
N THR A 162 7.46 1.59 -18.42
CA THR A 162 8.61 2.30 -17.86
C THR A 162 8.88 3.59 -18.63
N CYS A 163 8.98 3.53 -19.97
CA CYS A 163 9.23 4.71 -20.79
C CYS A 163 8.10 5.74 -20.66
N LEU A 164 6.85 5.28 -20.68
CA LEU A 164 5.66 6.11 -20.54
C LEU A 164 5.65 6.87 -19.21
N ARG A 165 5.94 6.19 -18.10
CA ARG A 165 6.02 6.81 -16.77
C ARG A 165 7.02 7.96 -16.72
N HIS A 166 8.23 7.78 -17.27
CA HIS A 166 9.22 8.85 -17.34
C HIS A 166 8.81 9.99 -18.28
N TYR A 167 8.16 9.66 -19.41
CA TYR A 167 7.66 10.65 -20.35
C TYR A 167 6.56 11.53 -19.74
N LEU A 168 5.66 10.94 -18.95
CA LEU A 168 4.65 11.66 -18.16
C LEU A 168 5.27 12.46 -16.99
N ALA A 169 6.47 12.11 -16.55
CA ALA A 169 7.24 12.88 -15.58
C ALA A 169 8.02 14.06 -16.20
N GLY A 170 7.81 14.36 -17.49
CA GLY A 170 8.47 15.49 -18.15
C GLY A 170 9.73 15.13 -18.93
N LYS A 171 10.27 13.92 -18.79
CA LYS A 171 11.58 13.55 -19.34
C LYS A 171 11.57 13.42 -20.87
N THR A 172 12.69 13.79 -21.49
CA THR A 172 12.94 13.64 -22.92
C THR A 172 13.39 12.21 -23.26
N ALA A 173 13.25 11.77 -24.52
CA ALA A 173 13.68 10.43 -24.94
C ALA A 173 15.18 10.16 -24.63
N LYS A 174 16.04 11.18 -24.73
CA LYS A 174 17.46 11.08 -24.35
C LYS A 174 17.68 10.83 -22.85
N GLN A 175 16.92 11.51 -21.99
CA GLN A 175 16.99 11.30 -20.54
C GLN A 175 16.47 9.92 -20.14
N ILE A 176 15.34 9.51 -20.73
CA ILE A 176 14.76 8.17 -20.50
C ILE A 176 15.72 7.08 -20.96
N ALA A 177 16.36 7.27 -22.12
CA ALA A 177 17.36 6.35 -22.65
C ALA A 177 18.53 6.15 -21.69
N LEU A 178 19.03 7.25 -21.09
CA LEU A 178 20.08 7.20 -20.08
C LEU A 178 19.64 6.40 -18.83
N GLU A 179 18.44 6.67 -18.32
CA GLU A 179 17.92 6.05 -17.08
C GLU A 179 17.52 4.58 -17.26
N THR A 180 17.13 4.19 -18.47
CA THR A 180 16.66 2.83 -18.77
C THR A 180 17.72 1.98 -19.48
N HIS A 181 18.93 2.53 -19.69
CA HIS A 181 20.01 1.91 -20.45
C HIS A 181 19.58 1.43 -21.84
N ARG A 182 18.87 2.31 -22.57
CA ARG A 182 18.35 2.06 -23.94
C ARG A 182 18.85 3.13 -24.90
N SER A 183 18.70 2.90 -26.21
CA SER A 183 18.92 3.97 -27.20
C SER A 183 17.73 4.95 -27.21
N PRO A 184 17.94 6.25 -27.49
CA PRO A 184 16.83 7.21 -27.66
C PRO A 184 15.78 6.74 -28.68
N ARG A 185 16.24 6.11 -29.78
CA ARG A 185 15.34 5.56 -30.82
C ARG A 185 14.46 4.44 -30.28
N THR A 186 15.00 3.57 -29.44
CA THR A 186 14.22 2.50 -28.78
C THR A 186 13.17 3.07 -27.83
N VAL A 187 13.50 4.13 -27.10
CA VAL A 187 12.55 4.84 -26.23
C VAL A 187 11.41 5.45 -27.06
N GLU A 188 11.73 6.13 -28.15
CA GLU A 188 10.73 6.71 -29.05
C GLU A 188 9.78 5.63 -29.59
N THR A 189 10.32 4.49 -30.04
CA THR A 189 9.50 3.35 -30.46
C THR A 189 8.57 2.86 -29.35
N HIS A 190 9.05 2.70 -28.12
CA HIS A 190 8.20 2.31 -26.99
C HIS A 190 7.10 3.34 -26.69
N LEU A 191 7.41 4.64 -26.78
CA LEU A 191 6.43 5.70 -26.58
C LEU A 191 5.40 5.76 -27.71
N ASP A 192 5.80 5.49 -28.95
CA ASP A 192 4.90 5.40 -30.10
C ASP A 192 3.95 4.22 -29.97
N ILE A 193 4.46 3.04 -29.59
CA ILE A 193 3.63 1.86 -29.30
C ILE A 193 2.64 2.15 -28.16
N ALA A 194 3.10 2.80 -27.09
CA ALA A 194 2.23 3.15 -25.97
C ALA A 194 1.10 4.11 -26.39
N LYS A 195 1.43 5.15 -27.18
CA LYS A 195 0.44 6.07 -27.77
C LYS A 195 -0.56 5.36 -28.66
N GLN A 196 -0.11 4.41 -29.49
CA GLN A 196 -0.98 3.59 -30.34
C GLN A 196 -1.94 2.74 -29.52
N LYS A 197 -1.46 2.04 -28.49
CA LYS A 197 -2.29 1.24 -27.57
C LYS A 197 -3.30 2.08 -26.78
N CYS A 198 -2.98 3.36 -26.55
CA CYS A 198 -3.89 4.33 -25.92
C CYS A 198 -4.77 5.08 -26.93
N HIS A 199 -4.67 4.80 -28.24
CA HIS A 199 -5.39 5.50 -29.31
C HIS A 199 -5.22 7.04 -29.29
N VAL A 200 -4.04 7.53 -28.92
CA VAL A 200 -3.71 8.96 -28.89
C VAL A 200 -2.50 9.28 -29.77
N ASN A 201 -2.43 10.51 -30.27
CA ASN A 201 -1.37 10.93 -31.20
C ASN A 201 -0.50 12.10 -30.69
N SER A 202 -0.82 12.66 -29.52
CA SER A 202 -0.08 13.78 -28.94
C SER A 202 0.17 13.57 -27.46
N ARG A 203 1.22 14.24 -26.95
CA ARG A 203 1.56 14.23 -25.53
C ARG A 203 0.38 14.71 -24.68
N SER A 204 -0.23 15.84 -25.03
CA SER A 204 -1.33 16.42 -24.26
C SER A 204 -2.53 15.47 -24.16
N LYS A 205 -2.92 14.84 -25.28
CA LYS A 205 -4.00 13.84 -25.27
C LYS A 205 -3.64 12.59 -24.46
N LEU A 206 -2.38 12.17 -24.47
CA LEU A 206 -1.91 11.05 -23.64
C LEU A 206 -1.99 11.37 -22.15
N PHE A 207 -1.62 12.59 -21.74
CA PHE A 207 -1.79 13.06 -20.37
C PHE A 207 -3.25 13.09 -19.94
N GLU A 208 -4.13 13.65 -20.78
CA GLU A 208 -5.57 13.71 -20.51
C GLU A 208 -6.19 12.31 -20.42
N PHE A 209 -5.85 11.43 -21.37
CA PHE A 209 -6.33 10.05 -21.40
C PHE A 209 -5.93 9.27 -20.14
N LEU A 210 -4.70 9.43 -19.67
CA LEU A 210 -4.17 8.69 -18.53
C LEU A 210 -4.42 9.35 -17.18
N ALA A 211 -4.88 10.61 -17.13
CA ALA A 211 -5.03 11.34 -15.87
C ALA A 211 -5.78 10.55 -14.77
N PRO A 212 -6.89 9.83 -15.07
CA PRO A 212 -7.65 9.12 -14.03
C PRO A 212 -7.03 7.80 -13.56
N VAL A 213 -6.00 7.30 -14.26
CA VAL A 213 -5.36 6.01 -14.00
C VAL A 213 -3.83 6.14 -13.89
N ARG A 214 -3.33 7.38 -13.80
CA ARG A 214 -1.91 7.71 -13.85
C ARG A 214 -1.13 7.11 -12.68
N GLU A 215 -1.78 6.96 -11.53
CA GLU A 215 -1.19 6.37 -10.32
C GLU A 215 -0.87 4.87 -10.45
N PHE A 216 -1.40 4.20 -11.47
CA PHE A 216 -1.17 2.77 -11.72
C PHE A 216 -0.03 2.48 -12.72
N LEU A 217 0.70 3.52 -13.18
CA LEU A 217 1.84 3.44 -14.11
C LEU A 217 3.19 3.41 -13.39
#